data_AF-A0AB37IIN2-F1
#
_entry.id   AF-A0AB37IIN2-F1
#
_cell.length_a   1.000
_cell.length_b   1.000
_cell.length_c   1.000
_cell.angle_alpha   90.00
_cell.angle_beta   90.00
_cell.angle_gamma   90.00
#
_symmetry.space_group_name_H-M   'P 1'
#
loop_
_entity.id
_entity.type
_entity.pdbx_description
1 polymer ?
#
loop_
_entity_poly.entity_id
_entity_poly.type
_entity_poly.pdbx_seq_one_letter_code
_entity_poly.pdbx_strand_id
1 'polypeptide(L)'
;MSITAETAQEHAKDLAVLCCRAEAGTVITPENLEDPAIFLDLEESGLLEFSEDVLTIEQVLGTTLKKTTDALIPLTKELLEGVSEGMKEVHLNEKKRS
;
A
#
# COMPACT_ATOMS: atom_id res chain seq x y z
N MET A 1 -7.51 10.50 -0.27
CA MET A 1 -8.89 10.10 0.13
C MET A 1 -8.89 8.59 0.15
N SER A 2 -9.55 7.95 1.11
CA SER A 2 -9.48 6.49 1.19
C SER A 2 -10.27 5.81 0.07
N ILE A 3 -9.80 4.65 -0.38
CA ILE A 3 -10.44 3.88 -1.45
C ILE A 3 -11.68 3.11 -0.97
N THR A 4 -12.55 2.74 -1.91
CA THR A 4 -13.71 1.87 -1.65
C THR A 4 -13.33 0.39 -1.77
N ALA A 5 -14.21 -0.50 -1.33
CA ALA A 5 -14.03 -1.94 -1.51
C ALA A 5 -14.04 -2.38 -2.99
N GLU A 6 -14.70 -1.62 -3.88
CA GLU A 6 -14.69 -1.87 -5.33
C GLU A 6 -13.33 -1.49 -5.91
N THR A 7 -12.86 -0.26 -5.62
CA THR A 7 -11.53 0.23 -6.01
C THR A 7 -10.42 -0.69 -5.51
N ALA A 8 -10.51 -1.19 -4.27
CA ALA A 8 -9.54 -2.13 -3.71
C ALA A 8 -9.46 -3.46 -4.48
N GLN A 9 -10.57 -3.91 -5.10
CA GLN A 9 -10.58 -5.10 -5.94
C GLN A 9 -9.98 -4.83 -7.32
N GLU A 10 -10.31 -3.69 -7.93
CA GLU A 10 -9.77 -3.28 -9.24
C GLU A 10 -8.25 -3.06 -9.17
N HIS A 11 -7.79 -2.48 -8.06
CA HIS A 11 -6.39 -2.15 -7.80
C HIS A 11 -5.69 -3.17 -6.88
N ALA A 12 -6.19 -4.41 -6.81
CA ALA A 12 -5.68 -5.44 -5.92
C ALA A 12 -4.16 -5.69 -6.03
N LYS A 13 -3.58 -5.47 -7.23
CA LYS A 13 -2.15 -5.65 -7.54
C LYS A 13 -1.32 -4.38 -7.40
N ASP A 14 -1.94 -3.24 -7.15
CA ASP A 14 -1.23 -1.97 -6.95
C ASP A 14 -0.71 -1.87 -5.53
N LEU A 15 0.26 -0.98 -5.32
CA LEU A 15 0.93 -0.81 -4.05
C LEU A 15 -0.01 -0.25 -2.98
N ALA A 16 0.19 -0.66 -1.73
CA ALA A 16 -0.62 -0.22 -0.60
C ALA A 16 0.07 0.92 0.16
N VAL A 17 -0.63 2.04 0.31
CA VAL A 17 -0.18 3.22 1.07
C VAL A 17 -1.28 3.61 2.05
N LEU A 18 -0.93 3.98 3.28
CA LEU A 18 -1.91 4.49 4.24
C LEU A 18 -2.48 5.84 3.79
N CYS A 19 -3.81 5.97 3.71
CA CYS A 19 -4.48 7.25 3.45
C CYS A 19 -4.41 8.19 4.65
N CYS A 20 -4.56 7.65 5.86
CA CYS A 20 -4.63 8.39 7.11
C CYS A 20 -3.73 7.73 8.15
N ARG A 21 -3.40 8.48 9.21
CA ARG A 21 -2.78 7.90 10.40
C ARG A 21 -3.65 6.77 10.94
N ALA A 22 -3.04 5.62 11.21
CA ALA A 22 -3.68 4.45 11.81
C ALA A 22 -2.93 4.02 13.08
N GLU A 23 -3.67 3.54 14.07
CA GLU A 23 -3.11 3.13 15.35
C GLU A 23 -2.60 1.67 15.31
N ALA A 24 -1.62 1.36 16.16
CA ALA A 24 -1.19 -0.03 16.37
C ALA A 24 -2.39 -0.92 16.74
N GLY A 25 -2.47 -2.11 16.13
CA GLY A 25 -3.60 -3.02 16.26
C GLY A 25 -4.74 -2.77 15.27
N THR A 26 -4.66 -1.75 14.41
CA THR A 26 -5.66 -1.51 13.35
C THR A 26 -5.61 -2.64 12.32
N VAL A 27 -6.76 -3.23 12.03
CA VAL A 27 -6.92 -4.15 10.89
C VAL A 27 -7.06 -3.33 9.61
N ILE A 28 -6.23 -3.63 8.62
CA ILE A 28 -6.21 -2.90 7.36
C ILE A 28 -7.44 -3.25 6.53
N THR A 29 -8.20 -2.22 6.17
CA THR A 29 -9.38 -2.25 5.31
C THR A 29 -9.20 -1.26 4.16
N PRO A 30 -10.05 -1.28 3.12
CA PRO A 30 -9.98 -0.31 2.03
C PRO A 30 -10.00 1.15 2.51
N GLU A 31 -10.74 1.44 3.59
CA GLU A 31 -10.84 2.79 4.16
C GLU A 31 -9.51 3.29 4.79
N ASN A 32 -8.52 2.40 4.95
CA ASN A 32 -7.19 2.77 5.42
C ASN A 32 -6.21 3.05 4.27
N LEU A 33 -6.56 2.74 3.02
CA LEU A 33 -5.64 2.76 1.89
C LEU A 33 -5.90 3.98 0.99
N GLU A 34 -4.84 4.62 0.52
CA GLU A 34 -4.88 5.75 -0.40
C GLU A 34 -5.14 5.29 -1.83
N ASP A 35 -5.68 6.18 -2.66
CA ASP A 35 -5.99 5.90 -4.07
C ASP A 35 -4.71 5.77 -4.92
N PRO A 36 -4.43 4.61 -5.53
CA PRO A 36 -3.27 4.44 -6.39
C PRO A 36 -3.21 5.42 -7.58
N ALA A 37 -4.37 5.94 -8.02
CA ALA A 37 -4.43 6.89 -9.12
C ALA A 37 -3.68 8.20 -8.84
N ILE A 38 -3.47 8.57 -7.56
CA ILE A 38 -2.75 9.80 -7.19
C ILE A 38 -1.26 9.58 -6.90
N PHE A 39 -0.77 8.33 -6.90
CA PHE A 39 0.60 8.03 -6.49
C PHE A 39 1.64 8.71 -7.38
N LEU A 40 1.40 8.79 -8.69
CA LEU A 40 2.30 9.47 -9.62
C LEU A 40 2.49 10.94 -9.22
N ASP A 41 1.41 11.66 -8.94
CA ASP A 41 1.47 13.07 -8.54
C ASP A 41 2.18 13.22 -7.18
N LEU A 42 1.98 12.27 -6.26
CA LEU A 42 2.63 12.27 -4.95
C LEU A 42 4.14 11.99 -5.05
N GLU A 43 4.56 11.05 -5.90
CA GLU A 43 5.98 10.79 -6.21
C GLU A 43 6.63 12.00 -6.90
N GLU A 44 5.96 12.60 -7.89
CA GLU A 44 6.46 13.79 -8.58
C GLU A 44 6.58 15.01 -7.65
N SER A 45 5.73 15.10 -6.62
CA SER A 45 5.82 16.13 -5.59
C SER A 45 6.90 15.88 -4.52
N GLY A 46 7.45 14.66 -4.47
CA GLY A 46 8.41 14.23 -3.44
C GLY A 46 7.78 13.94 -2.07
N LEU A 47 6.46 13.73 -2.01
CA LEU A 47 5.73 13.38 -0.78
C LEU A 47 5.64 11.87 -0.55
N LEU A 48 5.86 11.07 -1.59
CA LEU A 48 5.77 9.62 -1.56
C LEU A 48 6.96 9.02 -2.30
N GLU A 49 7.55 7.98 -1.72
CA GLU A 49 8.63 7.21 -2.32
C GLU A 49 8.37 5.73 -2.06
N PHE A 50 8.57 4.87 -3.06
CA PHE A 50 8.38 3.44 -2.93
C PHE A 50 9.72 2.70 -2.87
N SER A 51 9.82 1.75 -1.93
CA SER A 51 10.88 0.75 -1.89
C SER A 51 10.45 -0.56 -2.56
N GLU A 52 11.40 -1.44 -2.85
CA GLU A 52 11.12 -2.76 -3.46
C GLU A 52 10.25 -3.68 -2.57
N ASP A 53 10.19 -3.40 -1.26
CA ASP A 53 9.51 -4.22 -0.26
C ASP A 53 8.04 -3.81 0.01
N VAL A 54 7.50 -2.86 -0.76
CA VAL A 54 6.12 -2.40 -0.60
C VAL A 54 5.15 -3.48 -1.07
N LEU A 55 4.14 -3.75 -0.24
CA LEU A 55 3.13 -4.76 -0.48
C LEU A 55 1.99 -4.20 -1.33
N THR A 56 1.27 -5.10 -1.99
CA THR A 56 0.07 -4.76 -2.76
C THR A 56 -1.18 -4.67 -1.88
N ILE A 57 -2.24 -4.05 -2.40
CA ILE A 57 -3.53 -3.93 -1.72
C ILE A 57 -4.07 -5.30 -1.28
N GLU A 58 -4.06 -6.31 -2.15
CA GLU A 58 -4.56 -7.65 -1.80
C GLU A 58 -3.76 -8.31 -0.67
N GLN A 59 -2.46 -8.01 -0.55
CA GLN A 59 -1.58 -8.60 0.45
C GLN A 59 -1.79 -8.00 1.84
N VAL A 60 -2.18 -6.73 1.90
CA VAL A 60 -2.34 -6.02 3.18
C VAL A 60 -3.75 -6.10 3.73
N LEU A 61 -4.78 -6.32 2.91
CA LEU A 61 -6.16 -6.39 3.40
C LEU A 61 -6.34 -7.51 4.44
N GLY A 62 -6.90 -7.16 5.60
CA GLY A 62 -7.08 -8.09 6.72
C GLY A 62 -5.84 -8.31 7.59
N THR A 63 -4.69 -7.74 7.24
CA THR A 63 -3.50 -7.73 8.10
C THR A 63 -3.65 -6.72 9.23
N THR A 64 -2.82 -6.81 10.26
CA THR A 64 -2.87 -5.91 11.43
C THR A 64 -1.62 -5.05 11.52
N LEU A 65 -1.80 -3.74 11.74
CA LEU A 65 -0.70 -2.80 11.87
C LEU A 65 0.03 -2.97 13.21
N LYS A 66 1.35 -3.15 13.18
CA LYS A 66 2.16 -3.43 14.38
C LYS A 66 2.46 -2.20 15.24
N LYS A 67 2.47 -1.03 14.62
CA LYS A 67 2.78 0.25 15.28
C LYS A 67 1.96 1.38 14.68
N THR A 68 1.64 2.39 15.49
CA THR A 68 0.98 3.60 14.99
C THR A 68 1.83 4.22 13.89
N THR A 69 1.22 4.47 12.74
CA THR A 69 1.90 4.89 11.51
C THR A 69 1.11 6.04 10.88
N ASP A 70 1.80 7.08 10.44
CA ASP A 70 1.19 8.26 9.81
C ASP A 70 0.69 7.97 8.39
N ALA A 71 -0.03 8.94 7.82
CA ALA A 71 -0.49 8.88 6.43
C ALA A 71 0.69 8.90 5.44
N LEU A 72 0.43 8.50 4.19
CA LEU A 72 1.39 8.45 3.09
C LEU A 72 2.60 7.54 3.36
N ILE A 73 2.42 6.54 4.23
CA ILE A 73 3.43 5.51 4.47
C ILE A 73 3.09 4.27 3.63
N PRO A 74 3.98 3.86 2.70
CA PRO A 74 3.87 2.58 2.01
C PRO A 74 3.92 1.42 3.00
N LEU A 75 3.03 0.45 2.83
CA LEU A 75 2.91 -0.69 3.72
C LEU A 75 3.89 -1.80 3.33
N THR A 76 4.79 -2.14 4.25
CA THR A 76 5.79 -3.20 4.09
C THR A 76 5.56 -4.33 5.10
N LYS A 77 6.18 -5.49 4.87
CA LYS A 77 6.03 -6.67 5.75
C LYS A 77 6.45 -6.41 7.21
N GLU A 78 7.37 -5.49 7.45
CA GLU A 78 7.82 -5.14 8.81
C GLU A 78 6.77 -4.35 9.61
N LEU A 79 5.84 -3.67 8.93
CA LEU A 79 4.77 -2.87 9.54
C LEU A 79 3.55 -3.70 9.89
N LEU A 80 3.42 -4.91 9.33
CA LEU A 80 2.19 -5.69 9.36
C LEU A 80 2.38 -7.08 9.97
N GLU A 81 1.37 -7.50 10.73
CA GLU A 81 1.17 -8.86 11.21
C GLU A 81 0.15 -9.58 10.31
N GLY A 82 0.41 -10.85 9.99
CA GLY A 82 -0.51 -11.68 9.20
C GLY A 82 -0.29 -11.65 7.69
N VAL A 83 0.77 -10.98 7.19
CA VAL A 83 1.15 -11.06 5.77
C VAL A 83 1.62 -12.48 5.44
N SER A 84 0.90 -13.15 4.53
CA SER A 84 1.26 -14.50 4.09
C SER A 84 2.52 -14.48 3.22
N GLU A 85 3.47 -15.38 3.49
CA GLU A 85 4.78 -15.43 2.79
C GLU A 85 4.70 -15.95 1.34
N GLY A 86 3.50 -16.30 0.86
CA GLY A 86 3.29 -17.01 -0.41
C GLY A 86 3.05 -16.15 -1.66
N MET A 87 3.10 -14.82 -1.59
CA MET A 87 2.88 -13.94 -2.75
C MET A 87 4.14 -13.11 -3.07
N LYS A 88 5.03 -13.65 -3.90
CA LYS A 88 5.95 -12.92 -4.79
C LYS A 88 5.40 -13.10 -6.21
N GLU A 89 5.29 -12.14 -7.11
CA GLU A 89 6.16 -11.03 -7.53
C GLU A 89 5.29 -9.98 -8.24
N VAL A 90 5.49 -8.69 -7.98
CA VAL A 90 5.06 -7.63 -8.90
C VAL A 90 6.27 -7.26 -9.75
N HIS A 91 6.22 -7.56 -11.04
CA HIS A 91 7.19 -7.06 -12.01
C HIS A 91 7.01 -5.54 -12.13
N LEU A 92 7.93 -4.76 -11.57
CA LEU A 92 8.07 -3.36 -11.93
C LEU A 92 8.64 -3.34 -13.35
N ASN A 93 7.75 -3.15 -14.33
CA ASN A 93 8.11 -3.10 -15.74
C ASN A 93 9.11 -1.96 -15.97
N GLU A 94 10.38 -2.31 -16.20
CA GLU A 94 11.43 -1.39 -16.60
C GLU A 94 10.99 -0.59 -17.83
N LYS A 95 10.81 0.71 -17.65
CA LYS A 95 10.60 1.69 -18.72
C LYS A 95 11.85 1.71 -19.60
N LYS A 96 11.93 0.84 -20.62
CA LYS A 96 12.92 0.92 -21.70
C LYS A 96 12.76 2.25 -22.42
N ARG A 97 13.58 3.23 -22.05
CA ARG A 97 14.01 4.30 -22.96
C ARG A 97 15.05 3.71 -23.90
N SER A 98 14.65 3.43 -25.13
CA SER A 98 15.53 3.33 -26.30
C SER A 98 14.72 3.70 -27.53
#